data_AF-A0A1E5NA96-F1
#
_entry.id   AF-A0A1E5NA96-F1
#
_cell.length_a   1.000
_cell.length_b   1.000
_cell.length_c   1.000
_cell.angle_alpha   90.00
_cell.angle_beta   90.00
_cell.angle_gamma   90.00
#
_symmetry.space_group_name_H-M   'P 1'
#
loop_
_entity.id
_entity.type
_entity.pdbx_description
1 polymer ?
#
loop_
_entity_poly.entity_id
_entity_poly.type
_entity_poly.pdbx_seq_one_letter_code
_entity_poly.pdbx_strand_id
1 'polypeptide(L)' 'MERLVRLVSDENNTILDPFMGGGSTGVACINTNRKFIGIELDDEYFDTAVKRVSKAYQDKQEELINEKAA' A
#
# COMPACT_ATOMS: atom_id res chain seq x y z
N MET A 1 9.24 -6.13 1.01
CA MET A 1 7.99 -6.18 1.81
C MET A 1 6.92 -7.06 1.15
N GLU A 2 6.66 -6.95 -0.16
CA GLU A 2 5.66 -7.76 -0.87
C GLU A 2 5.74 -9.28 -0.64
N ARG A 3 6.96 -9.85 -0.61
CA ARG A 3 7.16 -11.27 -0.27
C ARG A 3 6.53 -11.64 1.08
N LEU A 4 6.71 -10.81 2.10
CA LEU A 4 6.13 -11.05 3.42
C LEU A 4 4.60 -10.98 3.35
N VAL A 5 4.06 -9.92 2.75
CA VAL A 5 2.60 -9.74 2.56
C VAL A 5 1.96 -10.96 1.89
N ARG A 6 2.58 -11.49 0.82
CA ARG A 6 2.09 -12.69 0.12
C ARG A 6 2.19 -13.97 0.97
N LEU A 7 3.16 -14.07 1.87
CA LEU A 7 3.37 -15.26 2.70
C LEU A 7 2.42 -15.35 3.89
N VAL A 8 1.92 -14.20 4.39
CA VAL A 8 1.17 -14.15 5.67
C VAL A 8 -0.26 -13.62 5.52
N SER A 9 -0.73 -13.37 4.31
CA SER A 9 -2.09 -12.89 4.05
C SER A 9 -2.58 -13.33 2.68
N ASP A 10 -3.91 -13.40 2.52
CA ASP A 10 -4.54 -13.58 1.21
C ASP A 10 -4.88 -12.24 0.55
N GLU A 11 -5.20 -12.26 -0.74
CA GLU A 11 -5.74 -11.06 -1.41
C GLU A 11 -7.02 -10.55 -0.70
N ASN A 12 -7.26 -9.24 -0.79
CA ASN A 12 -8.35 -8.51 -0.16
C ASN A 12 -8.34 -8.47 1.39
N ASN A 13 -7.39 -9.15 2.04
CA ASN A 13 -7.18 -9.03 3.48
C ASN A 13 -6.72 -7.61 3.84
N THR A 14 -6.95 -7.21 5.09
CA THR A 14 -6.49 -5.91 5.61
C THR A 14 -5.27 -6.12 6.48
N ILE A 15 -4.20 -5.39 6.16
CA ILE A 15 -2.97 -5.37 6.96
C ILE A 15 -2.92 -4.07 7.75
N LEU A 16 -2.67 -4.18 9.05
CA LEU A 16 -2.41 -3.07 9.96
C LEU A 16 -0.89 -2.94 10.17
N ASP A 17 -0.37 -1.74 9.98
CA ASP A 17 0.99 -1.37 10.36
C ASP A 17 0.97 -0.18 11.32
N PRO A 18 1.14 -0.40 12.64
CA PRO A 18 1.07 0.67 13.63
C PRO A 18 2.33 1.55 13.67
N PHE A 19 3.36 1.23 12.88
CA PHE A 19 4.62 1.96 12.77
C PHE A 19 4.99 2.09 11.29
N MET A 20 4.08 2.66 10.50
CA MET A 20 4.17 2.57 9.04
C MET A 20 5.43 3.25 8.47
N GLY A 21 6.07 4.16 9.22
CA GLY A 21 7.28 4.86 8.81
C GLY A 21 7.08 5.49 7.45
N GLY A 22 7.97 5.20 6.49
CA GLY A 22 7.83 5.67 5.11
C GLY A 22 6.75 4.97 4.25
N GLY A 23 5.88 4.13 4.81
CA GLY A 23 4.73 3.51 4.11
C GLY A 23 5.05 2.28 3.26
N SER A 24 6.11 1.53 3.55
CA SER A 24 6.57 0.41 2.69
C SER A 24 5.59 -0.76 2.66
N THR A 25 4.96 -1.03 3.81
CA THR A 25 3.88 -2.01 3.95
C THR A 25 2.67 -1.62 3.12
N GLY A 26 2.29 -0.34 3.11
CA GLY A 26 1.16 0.16 2.31
C GLY A 26 1.36 0.01 0.80
N VAL A 27 2.52 0.39 0.28
CA VAL A 27 2.86 0.18 -1.15
C VAL A 27 2.83 -1.31 -1.49
N ALA A 28 3.41 -2.16 -0.63
CA ALA A 28 3.38 -3.60 -0.84
C ALA A 28 1.95 -4.17 -0.83
N CYS A 29 1.07 -3.67 0.03
CA CYS A 29 -0.33 -4.07 0.06
C CYS A 29 -1.03 -3.74 -1.27
N ILE A 30 -0.85 -2.52 -1.78
CA ILE A 30 -1.44 -2.09 -3.07
C ILE A 30 -0.99 -2.99 -4.21
N ASN A 31 0.33 -3.21 -4.35
CA ASN A 31 0.92 -4.02 -5.41
C ASN A 31 0.49 -5.50 -5.35
N THR A 32 0.01 -5.94 -4.19
CA THR A 32 -0.42 -7.31 -3.94
C THR A 32 -1.93 -7.43 -3.72
N ASN A 33 -2.75 -6.43 -4.05
CA ASN A 33 -4.21 -6.49 -3.87
C ASN A 33 -4.65 -6.73 -2.40
N ARG A 34 -3.96 -6.15 -1.43
CA ARG A 34 -4.38 -6.11 -0.01
C ARG A 34 -4.84 -4.70 0.36
N LYS A 35 -5.73 -4.61 1.36
CA LYS A 35 -6.10 -3.36 2.02
C LYS A 35 -5.06 -3.03 3.09
N PHE A 36 -4.91 -1.75 3.40
CA PHE A 36 -3.87 -1.26 4.31
C PHE A 36 -4.43 -0.22 5.28
N ILE A 37 -4.04 -0.31 6.55
CA ILE A 37 -4.22 0.72 7.56
C ILE A 37 -2.83 0.98 8.15
N GLY A 38 -2.34 2.22 8.01
CA GLY A 38 -1.04 2.65 8.55
C GLY A 38 -1.22 3.72 9.61
N ILE A 39 -0.43 3.63 10.68
CA ILE A 39 -0.34 4.66 11.73
C ILE A 39 1.12 5.09 11.81
N GLU A 40 1.35 6.40 11.83
CA GLU A 40 2.66 7.02 12.10
C GLU A 40 2.43 8.20 13.03
N LEU A 41 3.32 8.37 14.00
CA LEU A 41 3.21 9.41 15.03
C LEU A 41 3.85 10.72 14.58
N ASP A 42 4.92 10.63 13.80
CA ASP A 42 5.63 11.79 13.31
C ASP A 42 5.00 12.33 12.02
N ASP A 43 4.59 13.60 12.03
CA ASP A 43 3.85 14.23 10.93
C ASP A 43 4.67 14.27 9.62
N GLU A 44 6.00 14.47 9.69
CA GLU A 44 6.85 14.54 8.50
C GLU A 44 6.97 13.16 7.83
N TYR A 45 7.14 12.12 8.64
CA TYR A 45 7.11 10.74 8.15
C TYR A 45 5.72 10.34 7.65
N PHE A 46 4.66 10.75 8.35
CA PHE A 46 3.27 10.50 7.95
C PHE A 46 2.98 11.09 6.57
N ASP A 47 3.31 12.36 6.35
CA ASP A 47 3.11 13.05 5.08
C ASP A 47 3.88 12.38 3.94
N THR A 48 5.13 11.98 4.22
CA THR A 48 5.97 11.27 3.26
C THR A 48 5.37 9.91 2.90
N ALA A 49 4.87 9.16 3.89
CA ALA A 49 4.21 7.88 3.69
C ALA A 49 2.92 8.01 2.87
N VAL A 50 2.06 8.98 3.21
CA VAL A 50 0.80 9.25 2.52
C VAL A 50 1.05 9.57 1.05
N LYS A 51 2.02 10.44 0.73
CA LYS A 51 2.37 10.74 -0.66
C LYS A 51 2.79 9.48 -1.42
N ARG A 52 3.63 8.64 -0.82
CA ARG A 52 4.14 7.43 -1.47
C ARG A 52 3.06 6.38 -1.69
N VAL A 53 2.24 6.11 -0.67
CA VAL A 53 1.14 5.14 -0.74
C VAL A 53 0.06 5.62 -1.72
N SER A 54 -0.28 6.92 -1.69
CA SER A 54 -1.26 7.49 -2.61
C SER A 54 -0.80 7.40 -4.06
N LYS A 55 0.48 7.68 -4.34
CA LYS A 55 1.03 7.55 -5.69
C LYS A 55 0.93 6.09 -6.19
N ALA A 56 1.36 5.13 -5.37
CA ALA A 56 1.24 3.71 -5.73
C ALA A 56 -0.22 3.29 -5.98
N TYR A 57 -1.18 3.83 -5.22
CA TYR A 57 -2.60 3.55 -5.42
C TYR A 57 -3.10 4.10 -6.77
N GLN A 58 -2.76 5.35 -7.11
CA GLN A 58 -3.12 5.94 -8.41
C GLN A 58 -2.51 5.16 -9.57
N ASP A 59 -1.23 4.84 -9.50
CA ASP A 59 -0.54 4.04 -10.51
C ASP A 59 -1.25 2.70 -10.73
N LYS A 60 -1.63 2.02 -9.65
CA LYS A 60 -2.36 0.76 -9.74
C LYS A 60 -3.75 0.91 -10.35
N GLN A 61 -4.45 2.01 -10.08
CA GLN A 61 -5.76 2.28 -10.71
C GLN A 61 -5.61 2.53 -12.21
N GLU A 62 -4.62 3.33 -12.62
CA GLU A 62 -4.33 3.61 -14.03
C GLU A 62 -4.00 2.32 -14.80
N GLU A 63 -3.15 1.44 -14.23
CA GLU A 63 -2.87 0.11 -14.78
C GLU A 63 -4.16 -0.70 -15.02
N LEU A 64 -5.01 -0.80 -14.00
CA LEU A 64 -6.26 -1.57 -14.07
C LEU A 64 -7.28 -0.99 -15.07
N ILE A 65 -7.30 0.33 -15.25
CA ILE A 65 -8.14 0.99 -16.25
C ILE A 65 -7.65 0.64 -17.65
N ASN A 66 -6.34 0.75 -17.88
CA ASN A 66 -5.73 0.45 -19.18
C ASN A 66 -5.89 -1.02 -19.57
N GLU A 67 -5.75 -1.95 -18.61
CA GLU A 67 -5.99 -3.38 -18.82
C GLU A 67 -7.43 -3.70 -19.23
N LYS A 68 -8.42 -2.95 -18.71
CA LYS A 68 -9.84 -3.13 -19.06
C LYS A 68 -10.24 -2.47 -20.37
N ALA A 69 -9.45 -1.51 -20.84
CA ALA A 69 -9.69 -0.80 -22.10
C ALA A 69 -9.07 -1.51 -23.32
N ALA A 70 -8.20 -2.50 -23.09
CA ALA A 70 -7.61 -3.39 -24.10
C ALA A 70 -8.48 -4.62 -24.36
#